data_AF-A0AAQ3PUI2-F1
#
_entry.id   AF-A0AAQ3PUI2-F1
#
_cell.length_a   1.000
_cell.length_b   1.000
_cell.length_c   1.000
_cell.angle_alpha   90.00
_cell.angle_beta   90.00
_cell.angle_gamma   90.00
#
_symmetry.space_group_name_H-M   'P 1'
#
loop_
_entity.id
_entity.type
_entity.pdbx_description
1 polymer ?
#
loop_
_entity_poly.entity_id
_entity_poly.type
_entity_poly.pdbx_seq_one_letter_code
_entity_poly.pdbx_strand_id
1 'polypeptide(L)'
;MRIIINECKKILDIRIILLLCMFSILYYMTFTQIYLYPTGGQVTNTKYDIPFTAELVKEWGPKWKVKDEKQYQEKHQELEKDFTKIIKQDQELSKRGIVDYEIFNKKYEELGQKTTLSKQEKDLGKILENYVFYNDKTSKIFLDIQALEHIREFQGSEYGVSDKKYKELKADGFFDGTKLYQKAIEKRVKRDYISLVHEGVFYILQEDMVTIGGLIMICFFALIIPYQLKQRLRQVIPILATTKTGRRIYQIQLIASALVALFVGILQMAVYGIIWHLKGLSVFWRCESWGIASNSYWCDKLSFGTYMLLYMALILLFAIASIVIIDFIGRTIGNYMGAVAVSIPVCGVMMFLMRKIYYMLFLITNDQVLAYWELYALATWLIVMFIFYKIRSKRWKKVDL
;
A
#
# COMPACT_ATOMS: atom_id res chain seq x y z
N MET A 1 12.77 -1.83 36.10
CA MET A 1 11.75 -1.02 35.40
C MET A 1 11.97 0.49 35.50
N ARG A 2 12.13 1.09 36.70
CA ARG A 2 12.29 2.56 36.85
C ARG A 2 13.41 3.18 35.98
N ILE A 3 14.56 2.51 35.86
CA ILE A 3 15.69 2.99 35.03
C ILE A 3 15.33 3.02 33.54
N ILE A 4 14.67 1.98 33.02
CA ILE A 4 14.25 1.91 31.61
C ILE A 4 13.30 3.06 31.27
N ILE A 5 12.31 3.32 32.13
CA ILE A 5 11.34 4.41 31.94
C ILE A 5 12.06 5.77 31.89
N ASN A 6 13.05 5.98 32.77
CA ASN A 6 13.83 7.21 32.75
C ASN A 6 14.66 7.36 31.47
N GLU A 7 15.21 6.28 30.93
CA GLU A 7 15.90 6.33 29.63
C GLU A 7 14.92 6.61 28.48
N CYS A 8 13.73 6.00 28.47
CA CYS A 8 12.69 6.31 27.48
C CYS A 8 12.29 7.80 27.51
N LYS A 9 12.10 8.37 28.71
CA LYS A 9 11.79 9.81 28.87
C LYS A 9 12.90 10.73 28.35
N LYS A 10 14.16 10.31 28.43
CA LYS A 10 15.28 11.09 27.88
C LYS A 10 15.32 11.08 26.35
N ILE A 11 14.85 10.00 25.72
CA ILE A 11 14.75 9.89 24.26
C ILE A 11 13.55 10.72 23.76
N LEU A 12 12.43 10.65 24.48
CA LEU A 12 11.19 11.36 24.19
C LEU A 12 11.26 12.84 24.63
N ASP A 13 12.19 13.60 24.06
CA ASP A 13 12.27 15.05 24.26
C ASP A 13 11.08 15.75 23.58
N ILE A 14 10.27 16.48 24.35
CA ILE A 14 9.05 17.15 23.87
C ILE A 14 9.32 18.07 22.67
N ARG A 15 10.49 18.72 22.62
CA ARG A 15 10.83 19.64 21.51
C ARG A 15 11.01 18.88 20.20
N ILE A 16 11.69 17.72 20.27
CA ILE A 16 11.91 16.85 19.12
C ILE A 16 10.60 16.19 18.71
N ILE A 17 9.77 15.77 19.67
CA ILE A 17 8.45 15.18 19.38
C ILE A 17 7.56 16.16 18.64
N LEU A 18 7.45 17.42 19.09
CA LEU A 18 6.62 18.42 18.40
C LEU A 18 7.09 18.68 16.98
N LEU A 19 8.42 18.78 16.78
CA LEU A 19 9.01 18.95 15.46
C LEU A 19 8.73 17.72 14.57
N LEU A 20 8.86 16.50 15.12
CA LEU A 20 8.55 15.28 14.40
C LEU A 20 7.05 15.15 14.09
N CYS A 21 6.15 15.57 14.97
CA CYS A 21 4.72 15.58 14.69
C CYS A 21 4.40 16.51 13.51
N MET A 22 4.94 17.73 13.51
CA MET A 22 4.77 18.67 12.39
C MET A 22 5.37 18.11 11.09
N PHE A 23 6.57 17.55 11.16
CA PHE A 23 7.22 16.91 10.01
C PHE A 23 6.41 15.72 9.50
N SER A 24 5.91 14.84 10.38
CA SER A 24 5.08 13.70 10.02
C SER A 24 3.82 14.16 9.28
N ILE A 25 3.12 15.18 9.76
CA ILE A 25 1.91 15.71 9.09
C ILE A 25 2.25 16.15 7.66
N LEU A 26 3.30 16.96 7.49
CA LEU A 26 3.74 17.40 6.17
C LEU A 26 4.18 16.22 5.29
N TYR A 27 4.88 15.25 5.86
CA TYR A 27 5.34 14.06 5.16
C TYR A 27 4.17 13.22 4.65
N TYR A 28 3.14 12.99 5.49
CA TYR A 28 1.92 12.31 5.09
C TYR A 28 1.25 13.02 3.92
N MET A 29 1.02 14.33 4.04
CA MET A 29 0.35 15.11 2.99
C MET A 29 1.12 15.15 1.67
N THR A 30 2.45 15.09 1.72
CA THR A 30 3.31 15.26 0.54
C THR A 30 3.63 13.94 -0.16
N PHE A 31 3.83 12.85 0.59
CA PHE A 31 4.43 11.63 0.04
C PHE A 31 3.48 10.42 0.00
N THR A 32 2.38 10.41 0.75
CA THR A 32 1.48 9.26 0.75
C THR A 32 0.45 9.33 -0.39
N GLN A 33 0.31 8.21 -1.10
CA GLN A 33 -0.65 7.99 -2.17
C GLN A 33 -2.09 8.18 -1.71
N ILE A 34 -2.43 7.84 -0.47
CA ILE A 34 -3.78 8.07 0.05
C ILE A 34 -4.19 9.57 0.07
N TYR A 35 -3.22 10.49 0.10
CA TYR A 35 -3.45 11.92 -0.04
C TYR A 35 -3.30 12.41 -1.48
N LEU A 36 -2.26 11.96 -2.18
CA LEU A 36 -1.99 12.39 -3.56
C LEU A 36 -3.06 11.87 -4.54
N TYR A 37 -3.47 10.62 -4.37
CA TYR A 37 -4.39 9.92 -5.23
C TYR A 37 -5.36 9.04 -4.42
N PRO A 38 -6.30 9.66 -3.67
CA PRO A 38 -7.24 8.95 -2.80
C PRO A 38 -8.14 7.95 -3.55
N THR A 39 -8.23 8.08 -4.88
CA THR A 39 -9.02 7.23 -5.76
C THR A 39 -8.17 6.21 -6.53
N GLY A 40 -6.89 6.02 -6.18
CA GLY A 40 -6.02 4.94 -6.68
C GLY A 40 -5.01 5.31 -7.78
N GLY A 41 -4.99 6.57 -8.20
CA GLY A 41 -3.88 7.17 -8.95
C GLY A 41 -3.70 6.61 -10.35
N GLN A 42 -2.46 6.28 -10.73
CA GLN A 42 -2.08 5.82 -12.08
C GLN A 42 -2.70 4.46 -12.48
N VAL A 43 -3.32 3.75 -11.53
CA VAL A 43 -3.94 2.42 -11.73
C VAL A 43 -5.47 2.53 -11.83
N THR A 44 -6.01 3.74 -11.76
CA THR A 44 -7.44 4.01 -11.91
C THR A 44 -7.66 4.97 -13.05
N ASN A 45 -8.59 4.64 -13.93
CA ASN A 45 -8.92 5.49 -15.06
C ASN A 45 -9.71 6.72 -14.59
N THR A 46 -10.37 6.62 -13.43
CA THR A 46 -11.29 7.66 -12.97
C THR A 46 -11.28 7.87 -11.45
N LYS A 47 -11.81 9.02 -11.01
CA LYS A 47 -12.06 9.31 -9.60
C LYS A 47 -13.21 8.49 -8.98
N TYR A 48 -13.95 7.72 -9.80
CA TYR A 48 -15.17 7.02 -9.40
C TYR A 48 -14.96 5.51 -9.16
N ASP A 49 -13.90 4.90 -9.70
CA ASP A 49 -13.68 3.45 -9.68
C ASP A 49 -13.63 2.86 -8.25
N ILE A 50 -12.82 3.45 -7.36
CA ILE A 50 -12.73 3.00 -5.95
C ILE A 50 -14.04 3.24 -5.18
N PRO A 51 -14.67 4.44 -5.24
CA PRO A 51 -15.99 4.65 -4.63
C PRO A 51 -17.05 3.66 -5.12
N PHE A 52 -17.10 3.37 -6.42
CA PHE A 52 -18.06 2.45 -7.01
C PHE A 52 -17.84 1.01 -6.55
N THR A 53 -16.61 0.52 -6.59
CA THR A 53 -16.29 -0.81 -6.04
C THR A 53 -16.56 -0.90 -4.54
N ALA A 54 -16.39 0.19 -3.78
CA ALA A 54 -16.79 0.24 -2.37
C ALA A 54 -18.32 0.17 -2.18
N GLU A 55 -19.11 0.75 -3.08
CA GLU A 55 -20.57 0.59 -3.12
C GLU A 55 -20.95 -0.86 -3.38
N LEU A 56 -20.35 -1.49 -4.39
CA LEU A 56 -20.56 -2.91 -4.70
C LEU A 56 -20.20 -3.81 -3.52
N VAL A 57 -19.10 -3.55 -2.80
CA VAL A 57 -18.74 -4.32 -1.60
C VAL A 57 -19.78 -4.19 -0.49
N LYS A 58 -20.42 -3.01 -0.34
CA LYS A 58 -21.48 -2.81 0.66
C LYS A 58 -22.77 -3.54 0.28
N GLU A 59 -23.14 -3.50 -0.99
CA GLU A 59 -24.38 -4.09 -1.49
C GLU A 59 -24.27 -5.62 -1.66
N TRP A 60 -23.18 -6.08 -2.26
CA TRP A 60 -22.99 -7.47 -2.69
C TRP A 60 -22.14 -8.27 -1.69
N GLY A 61 -21.43 -7.58 -0.80
CA GLY A 61 -20.47 -8.17 0.11
C GLY A 61 -19.06 -8.27 -0.51
N PRO A 62 -18.11 -8.86 0.22
CA PRO A 62 -16.70 -8.90 -0.18
C PRO A 62 -16.38 -9.78 -1.40
N LYS A 63 -17.33 -10.64 -1.79
CA LYS A 63 -17.17 -11.67 -2.82
C LYS A 63 -18.36 -11.63 -3.76
N TRP A 64 -18.09 -11.64 -5.05
CA TRP A 64 -19.13 -11.78 -6.07
C TRP A 64 -18.95 -13.09 -6.83
N LYS A 65 -19.96 -13.96 -6.78
CA LYS A 65 -19.89 -15.30 -7.40
C LYS A 65 -20.07 -15.20 -8.91
N VAL A 66 -19.33 -16.03 -9.64
CA VAL A 66 -19.36 -16.12 -11.11
C VAL A 66 -20.77 -16.46 -11.64
N LYS A 67 -21.57 -17.18 -10.86
CA LYS A 67 -22.92 -17.61 -11.26
C LYS A 67 -24.04 -16.63 -10.88
N ASP A 68 -23.75 -15.59 -10.11
CA ASP A 68 -24.76 -14.65 -9.62
C ASP A 68 -25.05 -13.56 -10.68
N GLU A 69 -25.50 -14.00 -11.86
CA GLU A 69 -25.81 -13.15 -13.02
C GLU A 69 -26.89 -12.12 -12.72
N LYS A 70 -27.90 -12.53 -11.95
CA LYS A 70 -29.05 -11.70 -11.62
C LYS A 70 -28.64 -10.38 -10.97
N GLN A 71 -27.68 -10.43 -10.06
CA GLN A 71 -27.20 -9.26 -9.32
C GLN A 71 -26.49 -8.25 -10.23
N TYR A 72 -25.71 -8.73 -11.19
CA TYR A 72 -25.10 -7.89 -12.22
C TYR A 72 -26.17 -7.27 -13.12
N GLN A 73 -27.11 -8.08 -13.64
CA GLN A 73 -28.15 -7.59 -14.54
C GLN A 73 -29.04 -6.54 -13.88
N GLU A 74 -29.39 -6.74 -12.60
CA GLU A 74 -30.19 -5.77 -11.84
C GLU A 74 -29.44 -4.43 -11.69
N LYS A 75 -28.16 -4.46 -11.30
CA LYS A 75 -27.36 -3.23 -11.11
C LYS A 75 -27.04 -2.53 -12.43
N HIS A 76 -26.74 -3.29 -13.49
CA HIS A 76 -26.49 -2.75 -14.83
C HIS A 76 -27.74 -2.04 -15.36
N GLN A 77 -28.92 -2.68 -15.28
CA GLN A 77 -30.20 -2.07 -15.67
C GLN A 77 -30.59 -0.86 -14.81
N GLU A 78 -30.26 -0.86 -13.52
CA GLU A 78 -30.47 0.30 -12.65
C GLU A 78 -29.66 1.50 -13.15
N LEU A 79 -28.36 1.32 -13.38
CA LEU A 79 -27.47 2.37 -13.87
C LEU A 79 -27.88 2.87 -15.27
N GLU A 80 -28.26 1.97 -16.18
CA GLU A 80 -28.76 2.35 -17.52
C GLU A 80 -30.05 3.17 -17.45
N LYS A 81 -30.98 2.81 -16.55
CA LYS A 81 -32.22 3.56 -16.35
C LYS A 81 -31.94 4.95 -15.81
N ASP A 82 -31.03 5.07 -14.85
CA ASP A 82 -30.63 6.36 -14.29
C ASP A 82 -29.93 7.24 -15.34
N PHE A 83 -29.06 6.66 -16.16
CA PHE A 83 -28.42 7.37 -17.27
C PHE A 83 -29.45 7.83 -18.31
N THR A 84 -30.35 6.92 -18.71
CA THR A 84 -31.42 7.19 -19.68
C THR A 84 -32.35 8.31 -19.19
N LYS A 85 -32.65 8.36 -17.89
CA LYS A 85 -33.45 9.43 -17.29
C LYS A 85 -32.79 10.80 -17.46
N ILE A 86 -31.46 10.87 -17.38
CA ILE A 86 -30.73 12.12 -17.58
C ILE A 86 -30.69 12.50 -19.07
N ILE A 87 -30.43 11.54 -19.97
CA ILE A 87 -30.46 11.80 -21.43
C ILE A 87 -31.82 12.34 -21.87
N LYS A 88 -32.93 11.74 -21.41
CA LYS A 88 -34.28 12.14 -21.81
C LYS A 88 -34.65 13.56 -21.38
N GLN A 89 -33.99 14.10 -20.37
CA GLN A 89 -34.19 15.49 -19.95
C GLN A 89 -33.45 16.48 -20.86
N ASP A 90 -32.53 16.00 -21.70
CA ASP A 90 -31.74 16.84 -22.60
C ASP A 90 -32.40 16.98 -23.99
N GLN A 91 -32.65 18.22 -24.39
CA GLN A 91 -33.26 18.54 -25.67
C GLN A 91 -32.30 18.40 -26.86
N GLU A 92 -30.99 18.57 -26.68
CA GLU A 92 -30.00 18.45 -27.75
C GLU A 92 -29.77 16.99 -28.15
N LEU A 93 -29.62 16.10 -27.17
CA LEU A 93 -29.45 14.66 -27.43
C LEU A 93 -30.71 14.05 -28.04
N SER A 94 -31.88 14.43 -27.52
CA SER A 94 -33.19 13.99 -28.03
C SER A 94 -33.41 14.40 -29.50
N LYS A 95 -33.06 15.65 -29.87
CA LYS A 95 -33.13 16.13 -31.27
C LYS A 95 -32.23 15.34 -32.22
N ARG A 96 -31.13 14.76 -31.71
CA ARG A 96 -30.18 13.94 -32.47
C ARG A 96 -30.49 12.44 -32.40
N GLY A 97 -31.67 12.07 -31.88
CA GLY A 97 -32.15 10.69 -31.78
C GLY A 97 -31.41 9.83 -30.75
N ILE A 98 -30.75 10.45 -29.77
CA ILE A 98 -30.07 9.75 -28.66
C ILE A 98 -31.01 9.80 -27.46
N VAL A 99 -31.68 8.68 -27.18
CA VAL A 99 -32.81 8.63 -26.23
C VAL A 99 -32.61 7.62 -25.09
N ASP A 100 -31.57 6.79 -25.17
CA ASP A 100 -31.19 5.77 -24.18
C ASP A 100 -29.67 5.60 -24.14
N TYR A 101 -29.21 4.82 -23.16
CA TYR A 101 -27.79 4.51 -22.98
C TYR A 101 -27.19 3.73 -24.15
N GLU A 102 -27.91 2.74 -24.71
CA GLU A 102 -27.39 1.87 -25.76
C GLU A 102 -27.06 2.66 -27.03
N ILE A 103 -27.97 3.54 -27.48
CA ILE A 103 -27.74 4.44 -28.61
C ILE A 103 -26.63 5.44 -28.31
N PHE A 104 -26.56 5.94 -27.07
CA PHE A 104 -25.49 6.84 -26.64
C PHE A 104 -24.13 6.16 -26.74
N ASN A 105 -23.96 4.99 -26.13
CA ASN A 105 -22.69 4.28 -26.08
C ASN A 105 -22.24 3.85 -27.48
N LYS A 106 -23.15 3.32 -28.29
CA LYS A 106 -22.86 2.94 -29.67
C LYS A 106 -22.36 4.13 -30.50
N LYS A 107 -23.03 5.29 -30.44
CA LYS A 107 -22.57 6.48 -31.16
C LYS A 107 -21.24 7.00 -30.62
N TYR A 108 -21.00 6.91 -29.32
CA TYR A 108 -19.74 7.30 -28.71
C TYR A 108 -18.57 6.43 -29.21
N GLU A 109 -18.75 5.10 -29.22
CA GLU A 109 -17.75 4.16 -29.75
C GLU A 109 -17.50 4.35 -31.25
N GLU A 110 -18.57 4.51 -32.05
CA GLU A 110 -18.48 4.75 -33.50
C GLU A 110 -17.67 6.01 -33.82
N LEU A 111 -17.84 7.08 -33.03
CA LEU A 111 -17.09 8.32 -33.20
C LEU A 111 -15.62 8.16 -32.78
N GLY A 112 -15.34 7.38 -31.73
CA GLY A 112 -13.98 7.09 -31.27
C GLY A 112 -13.14 6.26 -32.26
N GLN A 113 -13.79 5.43 -33.09
CA GLN A 113 -13.10 4.57 -34.07
C GLN A 113 -12.83 5.25 -35.42
N LYS A 114 -13.48 6.38 -35.71
CA LYS A 114 -13.35 7.07 -37.00
C LYS A 114 -12.08 7.92 -37.08
N THR A 115 -11.29 7.71 -38.14
CA THR A 115 -10.05 8.46 -38.40
C THR A 115 -10.32 9.89 -38.91
N THR A 116 -11.45 10.11 -39.59
CA THR A 116 -11.87 11.42 -40.09
C THR A 116 -13.33 11.67 -39.73
N LEU A 117 -13.58 12.75 -38.99
CA LEU A 117 -14.91 13.16 -38.54
C LEU A 117 -15.41 14.36 -39.35
N SER A 118 -16.65 14.30 -39.84
CA SER A 118 -17.35 15.45 -40.41
C SER A 118 -17.56 16.55 -39.35
N LYS A 119 -17.92 17.76 -39.79
CA LYS A 119 -18.14 18.89 -38.88
C LYS A 119 -19.25 18.61 -37.85
N GLN A 120 -20.33 17.97 -38.28
CA GLN A 120 -21.44 17.58 -37.40
C GLN A 120 -21.05 16.47 -36.41
N GLU A 121 -20.23 15.51 -36.84
CA GLU A 121 -19.71 14.45 -35.96
C GLU A 121 -18.74 14.98 -34.91
N LYS A 122 -17.91 15.99 -35.26
CA LYS A 122 -17.05 16.67 -34.28
C LYS A 122 -17.86 17.42 -33.22
N ASP A 123 -18.93 18.10 -33.63
CA ASP A 123 -19.80 18.79 -32.69
C ASP A 123 -20.57 17.81 -31.80
N LEU A 124 -21.02 16.67 -32.36
CA LEU A 124 -21.61 15.59 -31.57
C LEU A 124 -20.59 14.97 -30.60
N GLY A 125 -19.36 14.70 -31.05
CA GLY A 125 -18.29 14.16 -30.22
C GLY A 125 -18.02 15.01 -28.98
N LYS A 126 -17.93 16.34 -29.15
CA LYS A 126 -17.77 17.28 -28.01
C LYS A 126 -18.92 17.21 -27.02
N ILE A 127 -20.15 17.07 -27.50
CA ILE A 127 -21.31 16.93 -26.62
C ILE A 127 -21.19 15.62 -25.85
N LEU A 128 -20.94 14.48 -26.51
CA LEU A 128 -20.81 13.20 -25.84
C LEU A 128 -19.64 13.19 -24.84
N GLU A 129 -18.49 13.77 -25.20
CA GLU A 129 -17.36 13.96 -24.29
C GLU A 129 -17.73 14.80 -23.06
N ASN A 130 -18.57 15.83 -23.21
CA ASN A 130 -19.10 16.60 -22.08
C ASN A 130 -19.88 15.72 -21.10
N TYR A 131 -20.72 14.81 -21.63
CA TYR A 131 -21.49 13.86 -20.81
C TYR A 131 -20.61 12.79 -20.16
N VAL A 132 -19.54 12.35 -20.83
CA VAL A 132 -18.63 11.30 -20.34
C VAL A 132 -17.63 11.84 -19.33
N PHE A 133 -17.04 13.03 -19.54
CA PHE A 133 -15.89 13.50 -18.75
C PHE A 133 -16.15 14.74 -17.88
N TYR A 134 -17.08 15.62 -18.24
CA TYR A 134 -17.17 16.95 -17.65
C TYR A 134 -18.44 17.16 -16.80
N ASN A 135 -19.54 16.48 -17.12
CA ASN A 135 -20.76 16.53 -16.32
C ASN A 135 -20.70 15.48 -15.21
N ASP A 136 -20.28 15.90 -14.01
CA ASP A 136 -20.03 15.03 -12.85
C ASP A 136 -21.14 13.99 -12.59
N LYS A 137 -22.42 14.32 -12.79
CA LYS A 137 -23.52 13.35 -12.58
C LYS A 137 -23.55 12.26 -13.64
N THR A 138 -23.47 12.63 -14.93
CA THR A 138 -23.54 11.65 -16.03
C THR A 138 -22.24 10.89 -16.18
N SER A 139 -21.11 11.59 -15.99
CA SER A 139 -19.78 10.99 -15.97
C SER A 139 -19.68 9.89 -14.93
N LYS A 140 -20.17 10.13 -13.70
CA LYS A 140 -20.18 9.10 -12.66
C LYS A 140 -20.93 7.86 -13.13
N ILE A 141 -22.19 8.00 -13.57
CA ILE A 141 -23.02 6.84 -13.95
C ILE A 141 -22.43 6.10 -15.14
N PHE A 142 -21.97 6.83 -16.17
CA PHE A 142 -21.33 6.23 -17.34
C PHE A 142 -20.09 5.41 -16.97
N LEU A 143 -19.23 5.97 -16.11
CA LEU A 143 -18.00 5.32 -15.67
C LEU A 143 -18.29 4.17 -14.69
N ASP A 144 -19.34 4.26 -13.88
CA ASP A 144 -19.83 3.16 -13.04
C ASP A 144 -20.30 1.98 -13.92
N ILE A 145 -21.00 2.23 -15.04
CA ILE A 145 -21.40 1.19 -16.00
C ILE A 145 -20.16 0.55 -16.63
N GLN A 146 -19.21 1.35 -17.13
CA GLN A 146 -17.98 0.82 -17.72
C GLN A 146 -17.15 0.00 -16.71
N ALA A 147 -17.05 0.47 -15.47
CA ALA A 147 -16.38 -0.26 -14.41
C ALA A 147 -17.09 -1.59 -14.14
N LEU A 148 -18.42 -1.61 -14.10
CA LEU A 148 -19.21 -2.83 -13.91
C LEU A 148 -19.00 -3.84 -15.04
N GLU A 149 -19.03 -3.38 -16.29
CA GLU A 149 -18.78 -4.20 -17.48
C GLU A 149 -17.36 -4.77 -17.49
N HIS A 150 -16.37 -3.96 -17.10
CA HIS A 150 -14.98 -4.39 -16.99
C HIS A 150 -14.81 -5.48 -15.92
N ILE A 151 -15.43 -5.30 -14.74
CA ILE A 151 -15.41 -6.33 -13.67
C ILE A 151 -16.04 -7.65 -14.18
N ARG A 152 -17.11 -7.54 -14.97
CA ARG A 152 -17.78 -8.70 -15.58
C ARG A 152 -16.92 -9.39 -16.64
N GLU A 153 -16.23 -8.63 -17.48
CA GLU A 153 -15.31 -9.17 -18.48
C GLU A 153 -14.20 -9.98 -17.81
N PHE A 154 -13.57 -9.42 -16.75
CA PHE A 154 -12.57 -10.12 -15.94
C PHE A 154 -13.11 -11.41 -15.32
N GLN A 155 -14.34 -11.37 -14.82
CA GLN A 155 -14.99 -12.56 -14.28
C GLN A 155 -15.15 -13.65 -15.36
N GLY A 156 -15.54 -13.29 -16.59
CA GLY A 156 -15.73 -14.24 -17.69
C GLY A 156 -14.44 -14.78 -18.32
N SER A 157 -13.36 -14.02 -18.25
CA SER A 157 -12.07 -14.37 -18.86
C SER A 157 -11.11 -15.09 -17.90
N GLU A 158 -11.11 -14.74 -16.61
CA GLU A 158 -10.06 -15.13 -15.66
C GLU A 158 -10.56 -15.89 -14.42
N TYR A 159 -11.88 -16.01 -14.22
CA TYR A 159 -12.49 -16.70 -13.07
C TYR A 159 -13.60 -17.67 -13.51
N GLY A 160 -13.74 -18.79 -12.80
CA GLY A 160 -14.78 -19.79 -13.07
C GLY A 160 -14.79 -20.31 -14.52
N VAL A 161 -13.62 -20.35 -15.16
CA VAL A 161 -13.47 -20.54 -16.60
C VAL A 161 -13.81 -21.99 -16.98
N SER A 162 -14.49 -22.18 -18.11
CA SER A 162 -14.82 -23.51 -18.64
C SER A 162 -13.57 -24.30 -19.05
N ASP A 163 -13.65 -25.64 -19.04
CA ASP A 163 -12.53 -26.50 -19.47
C ASP A 163 -12.05 -26.21 -20.89
N LYS A 164 -12.96 -25.78 -21.78
CA LYS A 164 -12.61 -25.36 -23.15
C LYS A 164 -11.74 -24.11 -23.13
N LYS A 165 -12.19 -23.06 -22.43
CA LYS A 165 -11.47 -21.79 -22.36
C LYS A 165 -10.17 -21.90 -21.55
N TYR A 166 -10.10 -22.80 -20.57
CA TYR A 166 -8.85 -23.16 -19.90
C TYR A 166 -7.79 -23.69 -20.87
N LYS A 167 -8.18 -24.56 -21.82
CA LYS A 167 -7.26 -25.08 -22.84
C LYS A 167 -6.79 -23.99 -23.80
N GLU A 168 -7.68 -23.07 -24.18
CA GLU A 168 -7.34 -21.89 -24.99
C GLU A 168 -6.31 -21.01 -24.26
N LEU A 169 -6.57 -20.60 -23.02
CA LEU A 169 -5.64 -19.80 -22.21
C LEU A 169 -4.27 -20.47 -22.08
N LYS A 170 -4.24 -21.81 -21.96
CA LYS A 170 -2.99 -22.57 -21.90
C LYS A 170 -2.25 -22.59 -23.23
N ALA A 171 -2.95 -22.61 -24.36
CA ALA A 171 -2.35 -22.54 -25.69
C ALA A 171 -1.83 -21.13 -26.02
N ASP A 172 -2.48 -20.09 -25.50
CA ASP A 172 -2.16 -18.68 -25.72
C ASP A 172 -0.99 -18.16 -24.86
N GLY A 173 -0.34 -19.03 -24.07
CA GLY A 173 0.78 -18.64 -23.21
C GLY A 173 0.37 -17.84 -21.95
N PHE A 174 -0.92 -17.80 -21.59
CA PHE A 174 -1.39 -17.09 -20.39
C PHE A 174 -0.76 -17.61 -19.09
N PHE A 175 -0.30 -18.87 -19.11
CA PHE A 175 0.38 -19.54 -18.00
C PHE A 175 1.92 -19.47 -18.11
N ASP A 176 2.47 -18.65 -19.00
CA ASP A 176 3.92 -18.55 -19.18
C ASP A 176 4.56 -17.84 -17.99
N GLY A 177 5.53 -18.51 -17.37
CA GLY A 177 6.21 -18.07 -16.17
C GLY A 177 6.75 -19.24 -15.35
N THR A 178 7.13 -18.99 -14.11
CA THR A 178 7.62 -20.06 -13.23
C THR A 178 6.52 -21.06 -12.86
N LYS A 179 6.92 -22.27 -12.43
CA LYS A 179 5.98 -23.29 -11.92
C LYS A 179 5.11 -22.79 -10.76
N LEU A 180 5.60 -21.82 -9.99
CA LEU A 180 4.85 -21.21 -8.88
C LEU A 180 3.74 -20.31 -9.42
N TYR A 181 4.08 -19.46 -10.40
CA TYR A 181 3.13 -18.59 -11.09
C TYR A 181 2.03 -19.40 -11.79
N GLN A 182 2.40 -20.47 -12.51
CA GLN A 182 1.46 -21.40 -13.15
C GLN A 182 0.41 -21.95 -12.18
N LYS A 183 0.85 -22.49 -11.04
CA LYS A 183 -0.06 -23.01 -10.00
C LYS A 183 -0.99 -21.92 -9.44
N ALA A 184 -0.49 -20.68 -9.33
CA ALA A 184 -1.25 -19.58 -8.79
C ALA A 184 -2.34 -19.09 -9.75
N ILE A 185 -2.07 -19.07 -11.06
CA ILE A 185 -3.08 -18.78 -12.08
C ILE A 185 -4.08 -19.93 -12.19
N GLU A 186 -3.63 -21.19 -12.19
CA GLU A 186 -4.53 -22.34 -12.22
C GLU A 186 -5.55 -22.29 -11.08
N LYS A 187 -5.11 -21.85 -9.90
CA LYS A 187 -5.99 -21.62 -8.74
C LYS A 187 -6.99 -20.49 -9.00
N ARG A 188 -6.54 -19.37 -9.57
CA ARG A 188 -7.37 -18.20 -9.90
C ARG A 188 -8.49 -18.56 -10.87
N VAL A 189 -8.13 -19.21 -11.98
CA VAL A 189 -9.04 -19.63 -13.05
C VAL A 189 -10.12 -20.59 -12.56
N LYS A 190 -9.81 -21.41 -11.56
CA LYS A 190 -10.75 -22.36 -10.94
C LYS A 190 -11.66 -21.78 -9.85
N ARG A 191 -11.45 -20.52 -9.41
CA ARG A 191 -12.30 -19.90 -8.38
C ARG A 191 -13.68 -19.59 -8.94
N ASP A 192 -14.72 -19.83 -8.14
CA ASP A 192 -16.12 -19.58 -8.47
C ASP A 192 -16.61 -18.19 -8.04
N TYR A 193 -15.72 -17.32 -7.56
CA TYR A 193 -16.00 -15.94 -7.19
C TYR A 193 -14.79 -15.04 -7.38
N ILE A 194 -15.05 -13.74 -7.51
CA ILE A 194 -14.06 -12.67 -7.52
C ILE A 194 -14.11 -11.89 -6.21
N SER A 195 -13.00 -11.24 -5.84
CA SER A 195 -13.03 -10.25 -4.76
C SER A 195 -13.15 -8.86 -5.35
N LEU A 196 -14.06 -8.06 -4.79
CA LEU A 196 -14.41 -6.73 -5.31
C LEU A 196 -13.45 -5.61 -4.87
N VAL A 197 -12.24 -5.95 -4.38
CA VAL A 197 -11.24 -4.93 -4.06
C VAL A 197 -10.64 -4.39 -5.34
N HIS A 198 -10.73 -3.08 -5.52
CA HIS A 198 -10.10 -2.40 -6.65
C HIS A 198 -8.56 -2.44 -6.52
N GLU A 199 -7.86 -2.61 -7.63
CA GLU A 199 -6.39 -2.69 -7.65
C GLU A 199 -5.70 -1.43 -7.13
N GLY A 200 -6.30 -0.27 -7.42
CA GLY A 200 -5.88 1.01 -6.86
C GLY A 200 -5.79 1.02 -5.32
N VAL A 201 -6.61 0.22 -4.62
CA VAL A 201 -6.52 0.10 -3.15
C VAL A 201 -5.25 -0.64 -2.73
N PHE A 202 -4.86 -1.69 -3.48
CA PHE A 202 -3.59 -2.37 -3.25
C PHE A 202 -2.40 -1.48 -3.59
N TYR A 203 -2.49 -0.71 -4.68
CA TYR A 203 -1.44 0.22 -5.07
C TYR A 203 -1.20 1.29 -3.98
N ILE A 204 -2.27 1.93 -3.49
CA ILE A 204 -2.19 2.88 -2.37
C ILE A 204 -1.52 2.22 -1.17
N LEU A 205 -1.98 1.02 -0.78
CA LEU A 205 -1.42 0.31 0.37
C LEU A 205 0.09 0.02 0.18
N GLN A 206 0.49 -0.50 -0.98
CA GLN A 206 1.88 -0.90 -1.24
C GLN A 206 2.85 0.30 -1.20
N GLU A 207 2.51 1.41 -1.85
CA GLU A 207 3.35 2.61 -1.85
C GLU A 207 3.33 3.30 -0.48
N ASP A 208 2.17 3.37 0.18
CA ASP A 208 2.07 4.01 1.50
C ASP A 208 2.80 3.23 2.58
N MET A 209 2.73 1.90 2.57
CA MET A 209 3.43 1.06 3.54
C MET A 209 4.94 1.32 3.53
N VAL A 210 5.55 1.34 2.34
CA VAL A 210 6.98 1.65 2.19
C VAL A 210 7.28 3.09 2.61
N THR A 211 6.42 4.04 2.23
CA THR A 211 6.60 5.46 2.55
C THR A 211 6.51 5.73 4.06
N ILE A 212 5.55 5.12 4.74
CA ILE A 212 5.37 5.19 6.20
C ILE A 212 6.51 4.49 6.93
N GLY A 213 6.97 3.35 6.42
CA GLY A 213 8.20 2.71 6.93
C GLY A 213 9.39 3.68 6.87
N GLY A 214 9.48 4.49 5.82
CA GLY A 214 10.51 5.51 5.65
C GLY A 214 10.40 6.61 6.71
N LEU A 215 9.19 7.11 6.93
CA LEU A 215 8.92 8.07 7.99
C LEU A 215 9.28 7.53 9.38
N ILE A 216 8.93 6.27 9.67
CA ILE A 216 9.28 5.61 10.93
C ILE A 216 10.80 5.55 11.11
N MET A 217 11.53 5.20 10.05
CA MET A 217 13.00 5.19 10.05
C MET A 217 13.57 6.59 10.34
N ILE A 218 13.10 7.63 9.65
CA ILE A 218 13.52 9.01 9.88
C ILE A 218 13.27 9.40 11.34
N CYS A 219 12.10 9.08 11.89
CA CYS A 219 11.77 9.32 13.30
C CYS A 219 12.76 8.61 14.25
N PHE A 220 13.15 7.37 13.95
CA PHE A 220 14.09 6.62 14.79
C PHE A 220 15.48 7.26 14.79
N PHE A 221 16.00 7.66 13.62
CA PHE A 221 17.26 8.39 13.54
C PHE A 221 17.21 9.72 14.29
N ALA A 222 16.15 10.50 14.09
CA ALA A 222 15.96 11.81 14.71
C ALA A 222 15.82 11.75 16.25
N LEU A 223 15.25 10.67 16.80
CA LEU A 223 15.10 10.50 18.26
C LEU A 223 16.36 9.90 18.91
N ILE A 224 16.91 8.84 18.31
CA ILE A 224 17.93 8.02 18.96
C ILE A 224 19.31 8.68 18.85
N ILE A 225 19.67 9.22 17.68
CA ILE A 225 21.02 9.78 17.46
C ILE A 225 21.32 10.97 18.38
N PRO A 226 20.46 12.01 18.50
CA PRO A 226 20.74 13.14 19.37
C PRO A 226 20.84 12.75 20.85
N TYR A 227 20.01 11.81 21.30
CA TYR A 227 20.06 11.30 22.67
C TYR A 227 21.42 10.66 22.98
N GLN A 228 21.94 9.80 22.08
CA GLN A 228 23.22 9.12 22.28
C GLN A 228 24.40 10.08 22.24
N LEU A 229 24.38 11.03 21.30
CA LEU A 229 25.41 12.06 21.19
C LEU A 229 25.45 12.96 22.42
N LYS A 230 24.30 13.36 22.96
CA LYS A 230 24.21 14.18 24.18
C LYS A 230 24.86 13.50 25.38
N GLN A 231 24.73 12.17 25.50
CA GLN A 231 25.41 11.43 26.56
C GLN A 231 26.93 11.35 26.37
N ARG A 232 27.37 11.20 25.12
CA ARG A 232 28.80 11.16 24.78
C ARG A 232 29.47 12.51 25.02
N LEU A 233 28.87 13.59 24.52
CA LEU A 233 29.37 14.97 24.67
C LEU A 233 29.45 15.39 26.14
N ARG A 234 28.60 14.83 27.00
CA ARG A 234 28.62 15.05 28.46
C ARG A 234 29.55 14.11 29.23
N GLN A 235 30.38 13.33 28.54
CA GLN A 235 31.33 12.38 29.14
C GLN A 235 30.68 11.36 30.09
N VAL A 236 29.41 11.02 29.85
CA VAL A 236 28.68 10.01 30.67
C VAL A 236 29.15 8.60 30.35
N ILE A 237 29.60 8.36 29.10
CA ILE A 237 30.04 7.05 28.61
C ILE A 237 31.26 6.51 29.40
N PRO A 238 32.36 7.28 29.58
CA PRO A 238 33.47 6.85 30.45
C PRO A 238 33.03 6.49 31.88
N ILE A 239 32.15 7.30 32.49
CA ILE A 239 31.65 7.09 33.86
C ILE A 239 30.85 5.78 33.96
N LEU A 240 30.04 5.46 32.94
CA LEU A 240 29.28 4.21 32.91
C LEU A 240 30.18 2.98 32.69
N ALA A 241 31.33 3.14 32.03
CA ALA A 241 32.23 2.04 31.74
C ALA A 241 32.98 1.51 32.99
N THR A 242 33.23 2.37 33.99
CA THR A 242 34.04 2.02 35.18
C THR A 242 33.39 1.01 36.11
N THR A 243 32.05 0.84 36.07
CA THR A 243 31.34 -0.06 36.99
C THR A 243 30.56 -1.16 36.27
N LYS A 244 30.43 -2.34 36.90
CA LYS A 244 29.60 -3.45 36.38
C LYS A 244 28.13 -3.01 36.17
N THR A 245 27.60 -2.20 37.08
CA THR A 245 26.24 -1.65 37.00
C THR A 245 26.11 -0.65 35.85
N GLY A 246 27.07 0.24 35.67
CA GLY A 246 27.09 1.19 34.54
C GLY A 246 27.19 0.48 33.18
N ARG A 247 27.96 -0.62 33.09
CA ARG A 247 28.01 -1.44 31.86
C ARG A 247 26.67 -2.08 31.50
N ARG A 248 25.86 -2.45 32.51
CA ARG A 248 24.50 -2.97 32.29
C ARG A 248 23.53 -1.89 31.78
N ILE A 249 23.77 -0.62 32.12
CA ILE A 249 22.97 0.52 31.62
C ILE A 249 23.06 0.60 30.09
N TYR A 250 24.15 0.19 29.46
CA TYR A 250 24.25 0.17 27.99
C TYR A 250 23.24 -0.74 27.31
N GLN A 251 22.98 -1.92 27.87
CA GLN A 251 21.93 -2.82 27.35
C GLN A 251 20.55 -2.23 27.61
N ILE A 252 20.35 -1.60 28.77
CA ILE A 252 19.10 -0.92 29.13
C ILE A 252 18.78 0.22 28.16
N GLN A 253 19.77 0.97 27.70
CA GLN A 253 19.57 2.06 26.73
C GLN A 253 19.15 1.56 25.35
N LEU A 254 19.70 0.43 24.91
CA LEU A 254 19.28 -0.20 23.65
C LEU A 254 17.84 -0.71 23.77
N ILE A 255 17.50 -1.36 24.89
CA ILE A 255 16.12 -1.81 25.17
C ILE A 255 15.17 -0.61 25.24
N ALA A 256 15.57 0.48 25.89
CA ALA A 256 14.78 1.71 25.95
C ALA A 256 14.57 2.31 24.55
N SER A 257 15.60 2.31 23.71
CA SER A 257 15.51 2.76 22.31
C SER A 257 14.55 1.88 21.52
N ALA A 258 14.61 0.55 21.69
CA ALA A 258 13.68 -0.40 21.08
C ALA A 258 12.22 -0.19 21.53
N LEU A 259 12.00 0.08 22.82
CA LEU A 259 10.67 0.37 23.35
C LEU A 259 10.10 1.69 22.84
N VAL A 260 10.91 2.75 22.78
CA VAL A 260 10.49 4.04 22.22
C VAL A 260 10.21 3.91 20.73
N ALA A 261 11.06 3.21 19.99
CA ALA A 261 10.85 2.95 18.58
C ALA A 261 9.59 2.13 18.31
N LEU A 262 9.32 1.09 19.10
CA LEU A 262 8.08 0.32 19.04
C LEU A 262 6.87 1.24 19.28
N PHE A 263 6.90 2.07 20.32
CA PHE A 263 5.83 3.01 20.62
C PHE A 263 5.57 4.01 19.48
N VAL A 264 6.63 4.66 18.98
CA VAL A 264 6.53 5.63 17.88
C VAL A 264 6.08 4.95 16.59
N GLY A 265 6.59 3.76 16.28
CA GLY A 265 6.18 3.00 15.11
C GLY A 265 4.71 2.60 15.16
N ILE A 266 4.23 2.10 16.30
CA ILE A 266 2.79 1.80 16.50
C ILE A 266 1.95 3.06 16.34
N LEU A 267 2.38 4.20 16.90
CA LEU A 267 1.66 5.46 16.79
C LEU A 267 1.52 5.90 15.31
N GLN A 268 2.60 5.84 14.54
CA GLN A 268 2.56 6.19 13.11
C GLN A 268 1.65 5.24 12.32
N MET A 269 1.72 3.94 12.59
CA MET A 269 0.82 2.96 11.96
C MET A 269 -0.65 3.19 12.35
N ALA A 270 -0.92 3.57 13.60
CA ALA A 270 -2.26 3.90 14.07
C ALA A 270 -2.81 5.16 13.38
N VAL A 271 -1.99 6.20 13.23
CA VAL A 271 -2.36 7.41 12.48
C VAL A 271 -2.73 7.07 11.04
N TYR A 272 -1.93 6.23 10.37
CA TYR A 272 -2.28 5.77 9.03
C TYR A 272 -3.59 4.97 9.00
N GLY A 273 -3.81 4.05 9.95
CA GLY A 273 -5.07 3.31 10.06
C GLY A 273 -6.29 4.21 10.23
N ILE A 274 -6.15 5.30 11.00
CA ILE A 274 -7.19 6.32 11.16
C ILE A 274 -7.44 7.03 9.81
N ILE A 275 -6.38 7.46 9.12
CA ILE A 275 -6.50 8.13 7.80
C ILE A 275 -7.17 7.19 6.79
N TRP A 276 -6.78 5.91 6.77
CA TRP A 276 -7.38 4.86 5.94
C TRP A 276 -8.89 4.75 6.18
N HIS A 277 -9.30 4.75 7.44
CA HIS A 277 -10.71 4.71 7.82
C HIS A 277 -11.46 5.98 7.41
N LEU A 278 -10.89 7.16 7.67
CA LEU A 278 -11.49 8.46 7.32
C LEU A 278 -11.69 8.63 5.81
N LYS A 279 -10.85 8.00 4.99
CA LYS A 279 -10.96 7.99 3.52
C LYS A 279 -11.97 6.96 3.00
N GLY A 280 -12.65 6.21 3.87
CA GLY A 280 -13.68 5.24 3.48
C GLY A 280 -13.15 3.92 2.95
N LEU A 281 -11.83 3.71 2.94
CA LEU A 281 -11.20 2.49 2.43
C LEU A 281 -11.34 1.28 3.37
N SER A 282 -11.86 1.49 4.59
CA SER A 282 -12.14 0.39 5.54
C SER A 282 -13.24 -0.56 5.07
N VAL A 283 -14.01 -0.19 4.05
CA VAL A 283 -15.04 -1.06 3.44
C VAL A 283 -14.40 -2.35 2.90
N PHE A 284 -13.18 -2.27 2.38
CA PHE A 284 -12.45 -3.41 1.82
C PHE A 284 -11.84 -4.34 2.89
N TRP A 285 -11.98 -4.05 4.19
CA TRP A 285 -11.32 -4.79 5.26
C TRP A 285 -11.60 -6.31 5.26
N ARG A 286 -12.86 -6.67 4.94
CA ARG A 286 -13.34 -8.06 4.89
C ARG A 286 -13.20 -8.72 3.53
N CYS A 287 -12.75 -7.97 2.52
CA CYS A 287 -12.46 -8.53 1.22
C CYS A 287 -11.22 -9.43 1.27
N GLU A 288 -10.99 -10.17 0.20
CA GLU A 288 -9.85 -11.06 0.12
C GLU A 288 -8.56 -10.29 -0.16
N SER A 289 -7.41 -10.90 0.12
CA SER A 289 -6.10 -10.27 -0.09
C SER A 289 -5.67 -10.21 -1.57
N TRP A 290 -6.59 -10.33 -2.52
CA TRP A 290 -6.37 -10.15 -3.96
C TRP A 290 -7.50 -9.29 -4.53
N GLY A 291 -7.20 -8.53 -5.57
CA GLY A 291 -8.13 -7.65 -6.27
C GLY A 291 -8.84 -8.33 -7.45
N ILE A 292 -9.57 -7.49 -8.19
CA ILE A 292 -10.38 -7.87 -9.36
C ILE A 292 -9.50 -8.35 -10.52
N ALA A 293 -8.45 -7.61 -10.87
CA ALA A 293 -7.53 -7.94 -11.96
C ALA A 293 -6.13 -8.37 -11.47
N SER A 294 -5.94 -8.56 -10.16
CA SER A 294 -4.61 -8.71 -9.59
C SER A 294 -4.07 -10.13 -9.74
N ASN A 295 -2.76 -10.24 -9.99
CA ASN A 295 -2.03 -11.50 -9.84
C ASN A 295 -2.27 -12.12 -8.46
N SER A 296 -2.31 -13.45 -8.41
CA SER A 296 -2.52 -14.20 -7.17
C SER A 296 -1.49 -13.79 -6.10
N TYR A 297 -1.96 -13.58 -4.87
CA TYR A 297 -1.10 -13.38 -3.71
C TYR A 297 -0.85 -14.71 -3.00
N TRP A 298 0.29 -14.86 -2.32
CA TRP A 298 0.56 -16.04 -1.50
C TRP A 298 -0.40 -16.17 -0.31
N CYS A 299 -0.88 -15.06 0.23
CA CYS A 299 -1.73 -14.98 1.42
C CYS A 299 -3.23 -15.13 1.13
N ASP A 300 -3.60 -16.01 0.19
CA ASP A 300 -4.94 -16.06 -0.40
C ASP A 300 -6.07 -16.63 0.49
N LYS A 301 -5.90 -16.63 1.79
CA LYS A 301 -6.96 -16.93 2.76
C LYS A 301 -7.14 -15.82 3.79
N LEU A 302 -6.27 -14.81 3.75
CA LEU A 302 -6.33 -13.69 4.66
C LEU A 302 -7.28 -12.64 4.11
N SER A 303 -8.04 -12.02 5.01
CA SER A 303 -8.74 -10.80 4.63
C SER A 303 -7.73 -9.69 4.32
N PHE A 304 -8.10 -8.77 3.44
CA PHE A 304 -7.31 -7.62 3.08
C PHE A 304 -6.86 -6.82 4.32
N GLY A 305 -7.75 -6.64 5.30
CA GLY A 305 -7.39 -6.00 6.57
C GLY A 305 -6.33 -6.76 7.37
N THR A 306 -6.41 -8.10 7.39
CA THR A 306 -5.40 -8.94 8.06
C THR A 306 -4.06 -8.89 7.34
N TYR A 307 -4.09 -8.88 5.99
CA TYR A 307 -2.91 -8.65 5.16
C TYR A 307 -2.26 -7.29 5.44
N MET A 308 -3.05 -6.22 5.50
CA MET A 308 -2.58 -4.88 5.87
C MET A 308 -1.88 -4.86 7.24
N LEU A 309 -2.46 -5.51 8.26
CA LEU A 309 -1.83 -5.62 9.58
C LEU A 309 -0.54 -6.44 9.56
N LEU A 310 -0.51 -7.53 8.81
CA LEU A 310 0.71 -8.34 8.63
C LEU A 310 1.81 -7.51 7.97
N TYR A 311 1.46 -6.74 6.94
CA TYR A 311 2.39 -5.84 6.25
C TYR A 311 2.96 -4.79 7.20
N MET A 312 2.11 -4.11 7.98
CA MET A 312 2.55 -3.16 9.01
C MET A 312 3.49 -3.81 10.03
N ALA A 313 3.17 -5.02 10.49
CA ALA A 313 3.98 -5.74 11.46
C ALA A 313 5.38 -6.07 10.92
N LEU A 314 5.48 -6.49 9.65
CA LEU A 314 6.75 -6.82 9.01
C LEU A 314 7.63 -5.57 8.83
N ILE A 315 7.07 -4.45 8.39
CA ILE A 315 7.79 -3.16 8.28
C ILE A 315 8.27 -2.71 9.66
N LEU A 316 7.41 -2.78 10.66
CA LEU A 316 7.75 -2.38 12.02
C LEU A 316 8.88 -3.26 12.59
N LEU A 317 8.84 -4.57 12.32
CA LEU A 317 9.89 -5.49 12.74
C LEU A 317 11.23 -5.15 12.07
N PHE A 318 11.24 -4.85 10.77
CA PHE A 318 12.42 -4.40 10.04
C PHE A 318 12.99 -3.10 10.63
N ALA A 319 12.12 -2.12 10.89
CA ALA A 319 12.52 -0.82 11.44
C ALA A 319 13.10 -0.96 12.85
N ILE A 320 12.49 -1.77 13.73
CA ILE A 320 12.99 -2.01 15.09
C ILE A 320 14.33 -2.74 15.06
N ALA A 321 14.50 -3.72 14.17
CA ALA A 321 15.78 -4.40 14.02
C ALA A 321 16.91 -3.43 13.60
N SER A 322 16.58 -2.42 12.80
CA SER A 322 17.51 -1.39 12.33
C SER A 322 18.06 -0.48 13.43
N ILE A 323 17.43 -0.46 14.62
CA ILE A 323 17.92 0.30 15.78
C ILE A 323 19.34 -0.10 16.18
N VAL A 324 19.72 -1.37 15.97
CA VAL A 324 21.07 -1.85 16.28
C VAL A 324 22.13 -1.06 15.50
N ILE A 325 21.84 -0.70 14.24
CA ILE A 325 22.72 0.11 13.41
C ILE A 325 22.67 1.58 13.84
N ILE A 326 21.48 2.14 14.10
CA ILE A 326 21.34 3.53 14.58
C ILE A 326 22.15 3.73 15.87
N ASP A 327 22.03 2.78 16.79
CA ASP A 327 22.75 2.78 18.06
C ASP A 327 24.26 2.50 17.90
N PHE A 328 24.68 1.83 16.82
CA PHE A 328 26.10 1.72 16.48
C PHE A 328 26.67 3.05 15.96
N ILE A 329 25.94 3.76 15.10
CA ILE A 329 26.33 5.07 14.55
C ILE A 329 26.44 6.10 15.66
N GLY A 330 25.39 6.26 16.47
CA GLY A 330 25.34 7.28 17.52
C GLY A 330 26.40 7.11 18.61
N ARG A 331 26.96 5.90 18.75
CA ARG A 331 28.05 5.61 19.70
C ARG A 331 29.44 5.61 19.09
N THR A 332 29.56 5.38 17.79
CA THR A 332 30.87 5.35 17.11
C THR A 332 31.33 6.76 16.77
N ILE A 333 30.42 7.62 16.31
CA ILE A 333 30.77 8.97 15.83
C ILE A 333 30.82 9.97 16.98
N GLY A 334 31.92 10.72 17.07
CA GLY A 334 32.24 11.58 18.22
C GLY A 334 31.58 12.96 18.21
N ASN A 335 31.06 13.39 17.06
CA ASN A 335 30.53 14.73 16.86
C ASN A 335 29.12 14.70 16.23
N TYR A 336 28.37 15.80 16.45
CA TYR A 336 27.00 15.90 15.95
C TYR A 336 26.94 15.94 14.42
N MET A 337 27.80 16.75 13.80
CA MET A 337 27.84 16.91 12.34
C MET A 337 28.17 15.60 11.62
N GLY A 338 29.18 14.86 12.09
CA GLY A 338 29.55 13.58 11.47
C GLY A 338 28.45 12.53 11.64
N ALA A 339 27.78 12.51 12.80
CA ALA A 339 26.71 11.55 13.05
C ALA A 339 25.51 11.79 12.13
N VAL A 340 25.13 13.06 11.92
CA VAL A 340 24.07 13.43 10.98
C VAL A 340 24.48 13.09 9.54
N ALA A 341 25.72 13.44 9.14
CA ALA A 341 26.24 13.19 7.80
C ALA A 341 26.26 11.70 7.42
N VAL A 342 26.54 10.81 8.37
CA VAL A 342 26.49 9.35 8.16
C VAL A 342 25.07 8.80 8.27
N SER A 343 24.22 9.41 9.09
CA SER A 343 22.83 8.95 9.27
C SER A 343 22.00 9.06 8.00
N ILE A 344 22.17 10.14 7.23
CA ILE A 344 21.42 10.37 5.99
C ILE A 344 21.62 9.24 4.95
N PRO A 345 22.86 8.91 4.51
CA PRO A 345 23.07 7.85 3.53
C PRO A 345 22.68 6.47 4.08
N VAL A 346 22.92 6.19 5.37
CA VAL A 346 22.52 4.90 5.96
C VAL A 346 20.99 4.77 6.00
N CYS A 347 20.28 5.84 6.38
CA CYS A 347 18.81 5.87 6.34
C CYS A 347 18.31 5.65 4.90
N GLY A 348 18.93 6.31 3.91
CA GLY A 348 18.59 6.12 2.50
C GLY A 348 18.78 4.68 2.02
N VAL A 349 19.89 4.03 2.37
CA VAL A 349 20.14 2.61 2.04
C VAL A 349 19.10 1.70 2.70
N MET A 350 18.77 1.93 3.97
CA MET A 350 17.74 1.16 4.68
C MET A 350 16.36 1.33 4.04
N MET A 351 15.99 2.55 3.65
CA MET A 351 14.74 2.82 2.95
C MET A 351 14.71 2.15 1.58
N PHE A 352 15.82 2.16 0.84
CA PHE A 352 15.95 1.47 -0.43
C PHE A 352 15.78 -0.05 -0.29
N LEU A 353 16.45 -0.66 0.70
CA LEU A 353 16.31 -2.08 1.01
C LEU A 353 14.88 -2.43 1.40
N MET A 354 14.27 -1.63 2.27
CA MET A 354 12.88 -1.80 2.69
C MET A 354 11.93 -1.72 1.49
N ARG A 355 12.09 -0.73 0.60
CA ARG A 355 11.31 -0.65 -0.65
C ARG A 355 11.52 -1.90 -1.49
N LYS A 356 12.76 -2.36 -1.69
CA LYS A 356 13.02 -3.56 -2.50
C LYS A 356 12.40 -4.82 -1.92
N ILE A 357 12.48 -5.02 -0.61
CA ILE A 357 11.97 -6.22 0.07
C ILE A 357 10.44 -6.22 0.12
N TYR A 358 9.84 -5.06 0.39
CA TYR A 358 8.42 -4.99 0.72
C TYR A 358 7.54 -4.43 -0.39
N TYR A 359 8.09 -3.86 -1.46
CA TYR A 359 7.28 -3.44 -2.60
C TYR A 359 6.58 -4.67 -3.21
N MET A 360 5.26 -4.61 -3.32
CA MET A 360 4.42 -5.74 -3.75
C MET A 360 4.54 -6.99 -2.87
N LEU A 361 4.52 -6.81 -1.55
CA LEU A 361 4.62 -7.90 -0.56
C LEU A 361 3.63 -9.05 -0.87
N PHE A 362 4.19 -10.26 -1.05
CA PHE A 362 3.48 -11.51 -1.34
C PHE A 362 2.75 -11.58 -2.68
N LEU A 363 2.95 -10.63 -3.58
CA LEU A 363 2.46 -10.70 -4.95
C LEU A 363 3.24 -11.78 -5.71
N ILE A 364 2.54 -12.65 -6.44
CA ILE A 364 3.18 -13.65 -7.30
C ILE A 364 3.44 -13.03 -8.67
N THR A 365 4.71 -12.92 -9.05
CA THR A 365 5.13 -12.42 -10.38
C THR A 365 5.57 -13.55 -11.29
N ASN A 366 5.54 -13.32 -12.61
CA ASN A 366 5.86 -14.33 -13.63
C ASN A 366 7.27 -14.90 -13.46
N ASP A 367 8.21 -14.05 -13.05
CA ASP A 367 9.64 -14.39 -12.86
C ASP A 367 9.97 -14.88 -11.45
N GLN A 368 8.98 -15.02 -10.56
CA GLN A 368 9.25 -15.35 -9.16
C GLN A 368 9.70 -16.80 -9.01
N VAL A 369 10.97 -16.98 -8.66
CA VAL A 369 11.59 -18.30 -8.45
C VAL A 369 11.35 -18.83 -7.03
N LEU A 370 11.27 -17.95 -6.04
CA LEU A 370 11.18 -18.31 -4.62
C LEU A 370 9.88 -17.79 -4.00
N ALA A 371 9.07 -18.69 -3.45
CA ALA A 371 7.90 -18.34 -2.66
C ALA A 371 8.31 -17.64 -1.36
N TYR A 372 7.59 -16.59 -0.94
CA TYR A 372 7.84 -15.86 0.31
C TYR A 372 9.27 -15.34 0.47
N TRP A 373 9.95 -14.97 -0.63
CA TRP A 373 11.33 -14.48 -0.63
C TRP A 373 11.53 -13.30 0.34
N GLU A 374 10.50 -12.49 0.55
CA GLU A 374 10.47 -11.35 1.46
C GLU A 374 10.71 -11.78 2.92
N LEU A 375 10.17 -12.94 3.33
CA LEU A 375 10.39 -13.49 4.66
C LEU A 375 11.82 -13.98 4.82
N TYR A 376 12.42 -14.57 3.78
CA TYR A 376 13.82 -14.97 3.81
C TYR A 376 14.74 -13.74 3.89
N ALA A 377 14.46 -12.69 3.12
CA ALA A 377 15.20 -11.43 3.17
C ALA A 377 15.11 -10.78 4.57
N LEU A 378 13.92 -10.78 5.18
CA LEU A 378 13.74 -10.30 6.55
C LEU A 378 14.48 -11.18 7.57
N ALA A 379 14.43 -12.51 7.44
CA ALA A 379 15.18 -13.41 8.32
C ALA A 379 16.68 -13.17 8.22
N THR A 380 17.22 -12.99 7.01
CA THR A 380 18.62 -12.62 6.78
C THR A 380 18.94 -11.28 7.44
N TRP A 381 18.06 -10.26 7.29
CA TRP A 381 18.23 -8.97 7.95
C TRP A 381 18.31 -9.11 9.47
N LEU A 382 17.40 -9.87 10.08
CA LEU A 382 17.40 -10.12 11.53
C LEU A 382 18.66 -10.85 12.00
N ILE A 383 19.14 -11.83 11.23
CA ILE A 383 20.39 -12.55 11.52
C ILE A 383 21.58 -11.58 11.47
N VAL A 384 21.65 -10.74 10.44
CA VAL A 384 22.70 -9.72 10.31
C VAL A 384 22.65 -8.75 11.50
N MET A 385 21.47 -8.23 11.86
CA MET A 385 21.31 -7.35 13.03
C MET A 385 21.71 -8.04 14.33
N PHE A 386 21.41 -9.33 14.47
CA PHE A 386 21.81 -10.12 15.64
C PHE A 386 23.34 -10.31 15.73
N ILE A 387 24.02 -10.52 14.59
CA ILE A 387 25.47 -10.56 14.52
C ILE A 387 26.06 -9.21 14.91
N PHE A 388 25.54 -8.10 14.37
CA PHE A 388 25.96 -6.74 14.76
C PHE A 388 25.78 -6.50 16.26
N TYR A 389 24.64 -6.91 16.82
CA TYR A 389 24.38 -6.85 18.25
C TYR A 389 25.42 -7.64 19.07
N LYS A 390 25.78 -8.86 18.63
CA LYS A 390 26.80 -9.68 19.29
C LYS A 390 28.20 -9.07 19.19
N ILE A 391 28.61 -8.59 18.02
CA ILE A 391 29.91 -7.92 17.81
C ILE A 391 30.03 -6.72 18.74
N ARG A 392 28.98 -5.89 18.75
CA ARG A 392 28.87 -4.75 19.64
C ARG A 392 28.98 -5.16 21.11
N SER A 393 28.18 -6.13 21.56
CA SER A 393 28.18 -6.62 22.94
C SER A 393 29.55 -7.15 23.37
N LYS A 394 30.27 -7.85 22.47
CA LYS A 394 31.64 -8.33 22.72
C LYS A 394 32.66 -7.20 22.82
N ARG A 395 32.59 -6.17 21.95
CA ARG A 395 33.52 -5.03 21.97
C ARG A 395 33.50 -4.34 23.34
N TRP A 396 32.34 -4.19 23.96
CA TRP A 396 32.20 -3.57 25.29
C TRP A 396 32.56 -4.48 26.46
N LYS A 397 32.58 -5.80 26.25
CA LYS A 397 33.22 -6.74 27.20
C LYS A 397 34.74 -6.76 27.05
N LYS A 398 35.30 -6.32 25.92
CA LYS A 398 36.75 -6.28 25.67
C LYS A 398 37.42 -4.93 25.97
N VAL A 399 36.65 -3.92 26.41
CA VAL A 399 37.22 -2.73 27.10
C VAL A 399 37.61 -3.09 28.55
N ASP A 400 37.54 -4.37 28.90
CA ASP A 400 38.23 -4.96 30.05
C ASP A 400 39.74 -4.99 29.72
N LEU A 401 40.50 -4.06 30.33
CA LEU A 401 41.95 -3.78 30.26
C LEU A 401 42.35 -2.63 29.32
#